data_AF-A0A645AKB9-F1
#
_entry.id   AF-A0A645AKB9-F1
#
_cell.length_a   1.000
_cell.length_b   1.000
_cell.length_c   1.000
_cell.angle_alpha   90.00
_cell.angle_beta   90.00
_cell.angle_gamma   90.00
#
_symmetry.space_group_name_H-M   'P 1'
#
loop_
_entity.id
_entity.type
_entity.pdbx_description
1 polymer ?
#
loop_
_entity_poly.entity_id
_entity_poly.type
_entity_poly.pdbx_seq_one_letter_code
_entity_poly.pdbx_strand_id
1 'polypeptide(L)'
;MTAVYTFKFGEKSAIASRFNIGIGYAYGNSKSIPFEKLFYAGGANSLRGWQARTVGPGSSQIDTTFSIPNQTGDIKLEFNTELRFPMFWKMEGALFVDAGNIWTMRSEKNREEGLFKFSDFYRNIALNWGLGARLNLDFLILRLDMGMIAYDPARKLWINPSGWFKKDSFSFQFGVGYPF
;
A
#
# COMPACT_ATOMS: atom_id res chain seq x y z
N MET A 1 -8.59 12.26 1.97
CA MET A 1 -7.70 13.33 1.48
C MET A 1 -6.48 12.70 0.83
N THR A 2 -6.00 13.25 -0.29
CA THR A 2 -4.75 12.81 -0.93
C THR A 2 -3.88 14.03 -1.16
N ALA A 3 -2.66 14.00 -0.67
CA ALA A 3 -1.62 14.97 -0.99
C ALA A 3 -0.59 14.30 -1.90
N VAL A 4 -0.19 14.98 -2.96
CA VAL A 4 0.86 14.52 -3.87
C VAL A 4 1.88 15.65 -3.99
N TYR A 5 3.15 15.31 -3.83
CA TYR A 5 4.25 16.24 -3.98
C TYR A 5 5.26 15.62 -4.94
N THR A 6 5.74 16.40 -5.91
CA THR A 6 6.78 15.95 -6.84
C THR A 6 7.90 16.97 -6.85
N PHE A 7 9.06 16.53 -6.38
CA PHE A 7 10.28 17.30 -6.40
C PHE A 7 11.15 16.82 -7.56
N LYS A 8 11.34 17.68 -8.57
CA LYS A 8 12.24 17.39 -9.68
C LYS A 8 13.63 17.90 -9.32
N PHE A 9 14.66 17.08 -9.55
CA PHE A 9 16.04 17.47 -9.33
C PHE A 9 16.89 17.01 -10.52
N GLY A 10 17.70 17.93 -11.06
CA GLY A 10 18.31 17.75 -12.38
C GLY A 10 17.27 17.80 -13.52
N GLU A 11 17.69 17.42 -14.72
CA GLU A 11 16.84 17.54 -15.92
C GLU A 11 15.82 16.39 -16.08
N LYS A 12 16.08 15.23 -15.47
CA LYS A 12 15.35 13.99 -15.75
C LYS A 12 15.00 13.14 -14.53
N SER A 13 15.43 13.53 -13.32
CA SER A 13 15.14 12.78 -12.09
C SER A 13 14.09 13.48 -11.24
N ALA A 14 13.27 12.70 -10.55
CA ALA A 14 12.20 13.23 -9.72
C ALA A 14 11.90 12.32 -8.52
N ILE A 15 11.63 12.92 -7.37
CA ILE A 15 11.04 12.24 -6.23
C ILE A 15 9.55 12.59 -6.22
N ALA A 16 8.70 11.58 -6.31
CA ALA A 16 7.26 11.70 -6.16
C ALA A 16 6.84 11.05 -4.85
N SER A 17 6.23 11.84 -3.96
CA SER A 17 5.65 11.36 -2.72
C SER A 17 4.15 11.58 -2.72
N ARG A 18 3.41 10.58 -2.25
CA ARG A 18 1.96 10.60 -2.10
C ARG A 18 1.61 10.20 -0.69
N PHE A 19 0.76 10.99 -0.06
CA PHE A 19 0.16 10.71 1.24
C PHE A 19 -1.36 10.64 1.07
N ASN A 20 -1.97 9.54 1.47
CA ASN A 20 -3.40 9.32 1.42
C ASN A 20 -3.91 9.01 2.82
N ILE A 21 -4.88 9.78 3.28
CA ILE A 21 -5.55 9.56 4.55
C ILE A 21 -7.06 9.57 4.33
N GLY A 22 -7.73 8.58 4.89
CA GLY A 22 -9.18 8.39 4.80
C GLY A 22 -9.74 8.08 6.17
N ILE A 23 -10.86 8.71 6.50
CA ILE A 23 -11.60 8.45 7.73
C ILE A 23 -13.07 8.41 7.34
N GLY A 24 -13.71 7.27 7.57
CA GLY A 24 -15.14 7.06 7.40
C GLY A 24 -15.78 7.02 8.78
N TYR A 25 -16.89 7.72 8.94
CA TYR A 25 -17.69 7.64 10.16
C TYR A 25 -19.17 7.48 9.79
N ALA A 26 -19.82 6.43 10.31
CA ALA A 26 -21.25 6.24 10.17
C ALA A 26 -22.00 7.13 11.18
N TYR A 27 -22.94 7.95 10.70
CA TYR A 27 -23.76 8.86 11.50
C TYR A 27 -25.26 8.56 11.36
N GLY A 28 -26.04 8.86 12.39
CA GLY A 28 -27.49 8.72 12.41
C GLY A 28 -27.96 7.28 12.66
N ASN A 29 -28.77 6.74 11.74
CA ASN A 29 -29.46 5.46 11.92
C ASN A 29 -28.60 4.22 11.66
N SER A 30 -27.38 4.38 11.12
CA SER A 30 -26.48 3.25 10.91
C SER A 30 -25.35 3.23 11.94
N LYS A 31 -25.12 2.05 12.52
CA LYS A 31 -24.00 1.80 13.43
C LYS A 31 -22.71 1.37 12.70
N SER A 32 -22.77 1.10 11.41
CA SER A 32 -21.62 0.71 10.60
C SER A 32 -21.68 1.32 9.20
N ILE A 33 -20.52 1.50 8.60
CA ILE A 33 -20.42 1.94 7.21
C ILE A 33 -20.72 0.72 6.32
N PRO A 34 -21.51 0.89 5.24
CA PRO A 34 -21.70 -0.18 4.27
C PRO A 34 -20.36 -0.68 3.73
N PHE A 35 -20.23 -1.99 3.57
CA PHE A 35 -18.98 -2.66 3.21
C PHE A 35 -18.28 -2.03 1.97
N GLU A 36 -19.07 -1.62 0.98
CA GLU A 36 -18.62 -0.99 -0.28
C GLU A 36 -17.94 0.38 -0.09
N LYS A 37 -18.17 1.04 1.04
CA LYS A 37 -17.63 2.36 1.38
C LYS A 37 -16.45 2.27 2.35
N LEU A 38 -16.11 1.07 2.83
CA LEU A 38 -14.94 0.87 3.66
C LEU A 38 -13.65 0.96 2.84
N PHE A 39 -12.58 1.33 3.51
CA PHE A 39 -11.26 1.44 2.91
C PHE A 39 -10.56 0.09 2.86
N TYR A 40 -9.76 -0.11 1.83
CA TYR A 40 -8.85 -1.23 1.68
C TYR A 40 -7.44 -0.74 1.30
N ALA A 41 -6.44 -1.57 1.58
CA ALA A 41 -5.04 -1.32 1.27
C ALA A 41 -4.39 -2.57 0.64
N GLY A 42 -3.32 -2.34 -0.13
CA GLY A 42 -2.58 -3.34 -0.91
C GLY A 42 -2.86 -3.29 -2.42
N GLY A 43 -1.89 -3.75 -3.22
CA GLY A 43 -1.94 -3.81 -4.68
C GLY A 43 -1.23 -2.65 -5.39
N ALA A 44 -1.28 -2.64 -6.73
CA ALA A 44 -0.49 -1.76 -7.59
C ALA A 44 -0.59 -0.24 -7.29
N ASN A 45 -1.75 0.24 -6.84
CA ASN A 45 -2.02 1.69 -6.64
C ASN A 45 -1.93 2.14 -5.17
N SER A 46 -1.53 1.22 -4.28
CA SER A 46 -1.51 1.38 -2.83
C SER A 46 -0.13 0.92 -2.34
N LEU A 47 -0.04 -0.21 -1.66
CA LEU A 47 1.22 -0.82 -1.26
C LEU A 47 1.56 -1.98 -2.22
N ARG A 48 2.55 -1.74 -3.09
CA ARG A 48 2.84 -2.58 -4.27
C ARG A 48 3.43 -3.94 -3.94
N GLY A 49 4.04 -4.09 -2.75
CA GLY A 49 4.60 -5.35 -2.26
C GLY A 49 3.55 -6.33 -1.76
N TRP A 50 2.29 -5.88 -1.57
CA TRP A 50 1.19 -6.75 -1.15
C TRP A 50 0.20 -6.98 -2.27
N GLN A 51 -0.51 -8.10 -2.17
CA GLN A 51 -1.68 -8.36 -2.99
C GLN A 51 -2.79 -7.34 -2.67
N ALA A 52 -3.69 -7.12 -3.63
CA ALA A 52 -4.82 -6.23 -3.43
C ALA A 52 -5.68 -6.71 -2.23
N ARG A 53 -6.02 -5.78 -1.33
CA ARG A 53 -6.93 -6.00 -0.18
C ARG A 53 -6.42 -6.96 0.91
N THR A 54 -5.11 -7.13 1.03
CA THR A 54 -4.47 -7.98 2.05
C THR A 54 -3.81 -7.24 3.21
N VAL A 55 -3.88 -5.91 3.24
CA VAL A 55 -3.23 -5.12 4.29
C VAL A 55 -4.26 -4.66 5.31
N GLY A 56 -3.98 -4.91 6.59
CA GLY A 56 -4.78 -4.47 7.75
C GLY A 56 -6.04 -5.31 7.97
N PRO A 57 -7.04 -4.89 8.76
CA PRO A 57 -6.99 -3.79 9.68
C PRO A 57 -5.98 -4.04 10.81
N GLY A 58 -5.15 -3.05 11.12
CA GLY A 58 -4.15 -3.12 12.20
C GLY A 58 -3.16 -4.28 12.01
N SER A 59 -2.98 -5.11 13.05
CA SER A 59 -2.18 -6.34 12.98
C SER A 59 -3.04 -7.59 12.74
N SER A 60 -4.29 -7.43 12.31
CA SER A 60 -5.20 -8.56 12.12
C SER A 60 -4.70 -9.50 11.03
N GLN A 61 -4.72 -10.81 11.31
CA GLN A 61 -4.34 -11.83 10.34
C GLN A 61 -5.25 -11.81 9.12
N ILE A 62 -4.67 -12.14 7.96
CA ILE A 62 -5.41 -12.27 6.70
C ILE A 62 -6.47 -13.36 6.86
N ASP A 63 -7.72 -12.96 6.64
CA ASP A 63 -8.84 -13.90 6.60
C ASP A 63 -8.74 -14.73 5.31
N THR A 64 -8.25 -15.95 5.44
CA THR A 64 -8.07 -16.91 4.34
C THR A 64 -9.32 -17.72 4.03
N THR A 65 -10.45 -17.44 4.72
CA THR A 65 -11.73 -18.13 4.51
C THR A 65 -12.25 -17.91 3.09
N PHE A 66 -11.91 -16.78 2.46
CA PHE A 66 -12.22 -16.48 1.07
C PHE A 66 -10.97 -16.54 0.19
N SER A 67 -11.13 -17.03 -1.04
CA SER A 67 -10.04 -17.07 -2.04
C SER A 67 -9.52 -15.67 -2.41
N ILE A 68 -10.28 -14.62 -2.12
CA ILE A 68 -9.87 -13.23 -2.26
C ILE A 68 -9.86 -12.62 -0.85
N PRO A 69 -8.68 -12.23 -0.34
CA PRO A 69 -8.57 -11.52 0.91
C PRO A 69 -9.44 -10.27 0.90
N ASN A 70 -10.25 -10.09 1.93
CA ASN A 70 -11.24 -9.03 1.98
C ASN A 70 -11.12 -8.23 3.27
N GLN A 71 -9.96 -7.60 3.46
CA GLN A 71 -9.69 -6.79 4.62
C GLN A 71 -10.10 -5.34 4.38
N THR A 72 -10.91 -4.82 5.30
CA THR A 72 -11.51 -3.50 5.21
C THR A 72 -11.46 -2.75 6.54
N GLY A 73 -11.43 -1.42 6.49
CA GLY A 73 -11.37 -0.56 7.67
C GLY A 73 -12.08 0.77 7.48
N ASP A 74 -12.35 1.43 8.59
CA ASP A 74 -12.96 2.77 8.65
C ASP A 74 -11.91 3.87 8.45
N ILE A 75 -10.66 3.60 8.86
CA ILE A 75 -9.53 4.53 8.76
C ILE A 75 -8.52 3.95 7.79
N LYS A 76 -7.93 4.81 6.98
CA LYS A 76 -6.89 4.50 6.01
C LYS A 76 -5.76 5.50 6.13
N LEU A 77 -4.53 5.00 6.15
CA LEU A 77 -3.31 5.80 6.04
C LEU A 77 -2.37 5.09 5.10
N GLU A 78 -1.98 5.77 4.04
CA GLU A 78 -0.97 5.32 3.09
C GLU A 78 0.00 6.44 2.79
N PHE A 79 1.25 6.05 2.63
CA PHE A 79 2.35 6.87 2.23
C PHE A 79 3.15 6.11 1.19
N ASN A 80 3.48 6.77 0.10
CA ASN A 80 4.20 6.19 -1.02
C ASN A 80 5.25 7.21 -1.43
N THR A 81 6.51 6.80 -1.50
CA THR A 81 7.59 7.64 -2.00
C THR A 81 8.33 6.91 -3.06
N GLU A 82 8.60 7.61 -4.15
CA GLU A 82 9.18 7.03 -5.34
C GLU A 82 10.24 7.94 -5.92
N LEU A 83 11.43 7.41 -6.10
CA LEU A 83 12.55 8.02 -6.76
C LEU A 83 12.61 7.55 -8.21
N ARG A 84 12.37 8.45 -9.15
CA ARG A 84 12.41 8.23 -10.59
C ARG A 84 13.72 8.75 -11.15
N PHE A 85 14.34 7.96 -12.01
CA PHE A 85 15.57 8.34 -12.70
C PHE A 85 15.55 7.81 -14.14
N PRO A 86 16.12 8.56 -15.09
CA PRO A 86 16.25 8.07 -16.45
C PRO A 86 17.23 6.89 -16.45
N MET A 87 16.96 5.88 -17.29
CA MET A 87 17.90 4.80 -17.52
C MET A 87 18.50 4.92 -18.92
N PHE A 88 18.21 3.99 -19.83
CA PHE A 88 18.63 4.06 -21.23
C PHE A 88 17.39 4.14 -22.13
N TRP A 89 17.54 4.71 -23.33
CA TRP A 89 16.42 4.88 -24.27
C TRP A 89 15.25 5.63 -23.58
N LYS A 90 14.02 5.22 -23.87
CA LYS A 90 12.77 5.66 -23.23
C LYS A 90 12.42 4.86 -21.96
N MET A 91 13.40 4.18 -21.35
CA MET A 91 13.20 3.51 -20.07
C MET A 91 13.55 4.42 -18.90
N GLU A 92 12.71 4.40 -17.88
CA GLU A 92 12.93 5.06 -16.60
C GLU A 92 12.95 4.00 -15.50
N GLY A 93 13.93 4.11 -14.61
CA GLY A 93 13.96 3.35 -13.38
C GLY A 93 13.18 4.08 -12.30
N ALA A 94 12.61 3.29 -11.38
CA ALA A 94 11.95 3.79 -10.19
C ALA A 94 12.40 2.97 -8.98
N LEU A 95 12.79 3.62 -7.90
CA LEU A 95 12.87 3.00 -6.58
C LEU A 95 11.70 3.49 -5.78
N PHE A 96 11.03 2.61 -5.04
CA PHE A 96 9.93 3.05 -4.21
C PHE A 96 9.92 2.42 -2.83
N VAL A 97 9.28 3.13 -1.92
CA VAL A 97 8.95 2.70 -0.57
C VAL A 97 7.49 3.05 -0.35
N ASP A 98 6.69 2.05 -0.01
CA ASP A 98 5.31 2.27 0.39
C ASP A 98 5.11 1.82 1.84
N ALA A 99 4.26 2.56 2.52
CA ALA A 99 3.94 2.41 3.91
C ALA A 99 2.45 2.62 4.08
N GLY A 100 1.77 1.78 4.82
CA GLY A 100 0.36 2.04 5.07
C GLY A 100 -0.31 0.97 5.89
N ASN A 101 -1.48 1.34 6.38
CA ASN A 101 -2.41 0.40 6.97
C ASN A 101 -3.84 0.98 6.96
N ILE A 102 -4.79 0.10 7.22
CA ILE A 102 -6.17 0.44 7.53
C ILE A 102 -6.47 0.02 8.98
N TRP A 103 -7.47 0.63 9.60
CA TRP A 103 -7.92 0.28 10.95
C TRP A 103 -9.43 0.38 11.06
N THR A 104 -10.00 -0.28 12.06
CA THR A 104 -11.40 -0.14 12.44
C THR A 104 -11.54 0.84 13.61
N MET A 105 -12.61 1.61 13.61
CA MET A 105 -12.93 2.51 14.75
C MET A 105 -13.65 1.78 15.88
N ARG A 106 -14.40 0.73 15.52
CA ARG A 106 -15.23 -0.01 16.46
C ARG A 106 -14.60 -1.37 16.76
N SER A 107 -14.65 -1.75 18.03
CA SER A 107 -14.23 -3.07 18.45
C SER A 107 -15.29 -4.09 18.06
N GLU A 108 -14.91 -5.05 17.23
CA GLU A 108 -15.72 -6.24 16.97
C GLU A 108 -15.14 -7.42 17.79
N LYS A 109 -16.02 -8.29 18.31
CA LYS A 109 -15.57 -9.52 18.97
C LYS A 109 -14.68 -10.31 18.01
N ASN A 110 -13.50 -10.72 18.48
CA ASN A 110 -12.45 -11.42 17.71
C ASN A 110 -11.66 -10.57 16.69
N ARG A 111 -11.81 -9.24 16.65
CA ARG A 111 -11.03 -8.33 15.78
C ARG A 111 -10.45 -7.12 16.53
N GLU A 112 -10.07 -7.30 17.79
CA GLU A 112 -9.51 -6.23 18.62
C GLU A 112 -8.14 -5.73 18.12
N GLU A 113 -7.40 -6.57 17.40
CA GLU A 113 -6.11 -6.24 16.78
C GLU A 113 -6.22 -5.26 15.59
N GLY A 114 -7.41 -5.10 15.02
CA GLY A 114 -7.70 -4.15 13.95
C GLY A 114 -8.08 -2.75 14.45
N LEU A 115 -8.30 -2.60 15.76
CA LEU A 115 -8.76 -1.35 16.36
C LEU A 115 -7.68 -0.27 16.28
N PHE A 116 -8.08 0.93 15.86
CA PHE A 116 -7.19 2.08 15.87
C PHE A 116 -6.87 2.50 17.32
N LYS A 117 -5.61 2.30 17.73
CA LYS A 117 -5.07 2.79 19.01
C LYS A 117 -3.98 3.81 18.73
N PHE A 118 -4.16 5.05 19.19
CA PHE A 118 -3.17 6.12 18.99
C PHE A 118 -1.81 5.81 19.65
N SER A 119 -1.77 4.94 20.67
CA SER A 119 -0.54 4.45 21.29
C SER A 119 0.28 3.51 20.41
N ASP A 120 -0.36 2.76 19.52
CA ASP A 120 0.25 1.61 18.83
C ASP A 120 0.13 1.65 17.30
N PHE A 121 -0.59 2.63 16.74
CA PHE A 121 -0.85 2.69 15.30
C PHE A 121 0.45 2.66 14.47
N TYR A 122 1.52 3.29 14.94
CA TYR A 122 2.82 3.32 14.25
C TYR A 122 3.46 1.94 14.13
N ARG A 123 3.22 1.05 15.10
CA ARG A 123 3.72 -0.34 15.08
C ARG A 123 2.99 -1.20 14.08
N ASN A 124 1.76 -0.82 13.73
CA ASN A 124 0.93 -1.58 12.83
C ASN A 124 1.12 -1.13 11.37
N ILE A 125 1.96 -0.13 11.07
CA ILE A 125 2.14 0.32 9.69
C ILE A 125 2.91 -0.73 8.90
N ALA A 126 2.30 -1.24 7.83
CA ALA A 126 2.96 -2.16 6.93
C ALA A 126 3.99 -1.38 6.09
N LEU A 127 5.22 -1.90 5.95
CA LEU A 127 6.25 -1.30 5.07
C LEU A 127 6.70 -2.25 3.96
N ASN A 128 6.77 -1.75 2.73
CA ASN A 128 7.39 -2.42 1.59
C ASN A 128 8.32 -1.47 0.86
N TRP A 129 9.25 -2.03 0.12
CA TRP A 129 10.11 -1.29 -0.80
C TRP A 129 10.26 -2.09 -2.08
N GLY A 130 10.70 -1.46 -3.15
CA GLY A 130 10.73 -2.15 -4.42
C GLY A 130 11.38 -1.36 -5.54
N LEU A 131 11.43 -2.03 -6.68
CA LEU A 131 12.01 -1.54 -7.92
C LEU A 131 10.90 -1.49 -8.96
N GLY A 132 10.82 -0.39 -9.69
CA GLY A 132 9.93 -0.20 -10.82
C GLY A 132 10.72 0.07 -12.08
N ALA A 133 10.25 -0.45 -13.19
CA ALA A 133 10.71 -0.10 -14.53
C ALA A 133 9.54 0.48 -15.31
N ARG A 134 9.79 1.58 -16.02
CA ARG A 134 8.79 2.26 -16.84
C ARG A 134 9.31 2.39 -18.24
N LEU A 135 8.47 2.01 -19.20
CA LEU A 135 8.75 2.21 -20.60
C LEU A 135 7.78 3.25 -21.14
N ASN A 136 8.31 4.42 -21.48
CA ASN A 136 7.52 5.50 -22.05
C ASN A 136 7.54 5.37 -23.58
N LEU A 137 6.45 4.92 -24.19
CA LEU A 137 6.34 4.72 -25.64
C LEU A 137 5.69 5.92 -26.36
N ASP A 138 5.66 7.11 -25.73
CA ASP A 138 4.98 8.35 -26.15
C ASP A 138 3.44 8.27 -26.14
N PHE A 139 2.84 7.18 -26.62
CA PHE A 139 1.39 6.94 -26.59
C PHE A 139 0.95 6.06 -25.41
N LEU A 140 1.89 5.34 -24.79
CA LEU A 140 1.62 4.41 -23.72
C LEU A 140 2.79 4.35 -22.73
N ILE A 141 2.46 4.31 -21.44
CA ILE A 141 3.44 4.03 -20.39
C ILE A 141 3.20 2.62 -19.88
N LEU A 142 4.18 1.74 -20.04
CA LEU A 142 4.19 0.44 -19.39
C LEU A 142 4.90 0.55 -18.05
N ARG A 143 4.34 -0.07 -17.02
CA ARG A 143 4.87 -0.08 -15.66
C ARG A 143 5.04 -1.52 -15.20
N LEU A 144 6.25 -1.85 -14.78
CA LEU A 144 6.57 -3.11 -14.15
C LEU A 144 7.15 -2.80 -12.77
N ASP A 145 6.37 -3.05 -11.73
CA ASP A 145 6.76 -2.79 -10.35
C ASP A 145 6.93 -4.12 -9.61
N MET A 146 8.09 -4.31 -8.98
CA MET A 146 8.39 -5.43 -8.10
C MET A 146 8.52 -4.90 -6.68
N GLY A 147 7.53 -5.20 -5.83
CA GLY A 147 7.52 -4.81 -4.43
C GLY A 147 7.91 -5.98 -3.53
N MET A 148 8.75 -5.72 -2.53
CA MET A 148 9.16 -6.64 -1.49
C MET A 148 8.68 -6.14 -0.14
N ILE A 149 8.11 -7.02 0.68
CA ILE A 149 7.63 -6.67 2.01
C ILE A 149 8.84 -6.51 2.93
N ALA A 150 8.95 -5.35 3.59
CA ALA A 150 9.99 -5.05 4.56
C ALA A 150 9.53 -5.39 5.97
N TYR A 151 8.31 -4.97 6.31
CA TYR A 151 7.69 -5.19 7.61
C TYR A 151 6.25 -5.61 7.46
N ASP A 152 5.92 -6.77 8.04
CA ASP A 152 4.57 -7.31 8.08
C ASP A 152 3.97 -7.09 9.48
N PRO A 153 2.95 -6.21 9.62
CA PRO A 153 2.34 -5.92 10.91
C PRO A 153 1.47 -7.08 11.41
N ALA A 154 0.93 -7.93 10.54
CA ALA A 154 0.14 -9.08 10.94
C ALA A 154 0.99 -10.15 11.63
N ARG A 155 2.26 -10.27 11.20
CA ARG A 155 3.25 -11.16 11.82
C ARG A 155 4.13 -10.45 12.86
N LYS A 156 4.08 -9.11 12.92
CA LYS A 156 5.00 -8.24 13.69
C LYS A 156 6.47 -8.55 13.40
N LEU A 157 6.79 -8.91 12.16
CA LEU A 157 8.11 -9.37 11.75
C LEU A 157 8.72 -8.44 10.68
N TRP A 158 9.99 -8.13 10.89
CA TRP A 158 10.85 -7.56 9.85
C TRP A 158 11.38 -8.70 8.98
N ILE A 159 11.17 -8.60 7.67
CA ILE A 159 11.63 -9.61 6.72
C ILE A 159 13.09 -9.30 6.40
N ASN A 160 13.97 -10.23 6.77
CA ASN A 160 15.39 -10.15 6.44
C ASN A 160 15.62 -10.24 4.93
N PRO A 161 16.76 -9.77 4.41
CA PRO A 161 17.09 -9.86 2.98
C PRO A 161 16.96 -11.27 2.37
N SER A 162 17.30 -12.30 3.15
CA SER A 162 17.15 -13.71 2.75
C SER A 162 15.70 -14.19 2.65
N GLY A 163 14.76 -13.43 3.20
CA GLY A 163 13.32 -13.69 3.20
C GLY A 163 12.54 -12.98 2.10
N TRP A 164 13.08 -11.93 1.47
CA TRP A 164 12.31 -11.12 0.52
C TRP A 164 11.87 -11.89 -0.73
N PHE A 165 12.60 -12.93 -1.13
CA PHE A 165 12.26 -13.79 -2.28
C PHE A 165 11.45 -15.03 -1.89
N LYS A 166 11.04 -15.18 -0.62
CA LYS A 166 10.15 -16.26 -0.22
C LYS A 166 8.74 -16.02 -0.74
N LYS A 167 8.01 -17.12 -0.95
CA LYS A 167 6.59 -17.10 -1.32
C LYS A 167 5.83 -16.17 -0.36
N ASP A 168 4.98 -15.31 -0.93
CA ASP A 168 4.18 -14.29 -0.23
C ASP A 168 4.96 -13.12 0.41
N SER A 169 6.26 -12.97 0.14
CA SER A 169 7.10 -11.85 0.62
C SER A 169 7.44 -10.81 -0.47
N PHE A 170 7.02 -11.08 -1.71
CA PHE A 170 7.13 -10.17 -2.84
C PHE A 170 5.87 -10.21 -3.71
N SER A 171 5.62 -9.14 -4.44
CA SER A 171 4.54 -9.05 -5.41
C SER A 171 5.03 -8.36 -6.67
N PHE A 172 4.59 -8.89 -7.81
CA PHE A 172 4.80 -8.29 -9.12
C PHE A 172 3.51 -7.61 -9.55
N GLN A 173 3.63 -6.36 -9.96
CA GLN A 173 2.53 -5.54 -10.43
C GLN A 173 2.86 -5.06 -11.84
N PHE A 174 1.94 -5.33 -12.76
CA PHE A 174 2.02 -4.85 -14.12
C PHE A 174 0.90 -3.84 -14.37
N GLY A 175 1.26 -2.69 -14.92
CA GLY A 175 0.33 -1.61 -15.21
C GLY A 175 0.51 -1.09 -16.63
N VAL A 176 -0.62 -0.82 -17.29
CA VAL A 176 -0.67 -0.25 -18.65
C VAL A 176 -1.39 1.09 -18.55
N GLY A 177 -0.72 2.18 -18.95
CA GLY A 177 -1.29 3.52 -18.98
C GLY A 177 -0.96 4.41 -17.78
N TYR A 178 -1.45 5.65 -17.84
CA TYR A 178 -1.35 6.63 -16.76
C TYR A 178 -2.14 6.14 -15.53
N PRO A 179 -1.55 6.14 -14.32
CA PRO A 179 -2.27 5.71 -13.12
C PRO A 179 -3.45 6.60 -12.72
N PHE A 180 -3.60 7.77 -13.34
CA PHE A 180 -4.65 8.76 -13.11
C PHE A 180 -4.48 9.89 -14.12
#